data_AF-A0A484ZXD2-F1
#
_entry.id   AF-A0A484ZXD2-F1
#
_cell.length_a   1.000
_cell.length_b   1.000
_cell.length_c   1.000
_cell.angle_alpha   90.00
_cell.angle_beta   90.00
_cell.angle_gamma   90.00
#
_symmetry.space_group_name_H-M   'P 1'
#
loop_
_entity.id
_entity.type
_entity.pdbx_description
1 polymer ?
#
loop_
_entity_poly.entity_id
_entity_poly.type
_entity_poly.pdbx_seq_one_letter_code
_entity_poly.pdbx_strand_id
1 'polypeptide(L)'
;MFTPWYENDDVVTFSQVGVHDQDGRTIGNFGLGVRWEQETWLLGTNTFLDQDFSRNHSRLGLGLELWADYTKLATNYYHPLSGWKDSKDFDDYLERPAEGFDVRAQGYLPVYPHLGASLVYEQYYGDEVALFGKDNLQEDPHAVTLGLDYTPFPLATIKVSHKEGQDGQDESQVDLQVNYQLGTALDKQLDPDNVGAMRTLRGSRYDMVDRNYDIVLEYKEKSGLLEVDLAAVPATLLEGDTHLMQPLVKNKYRITSVTWNGDTVPLAILPTGGVNNPQGWQITLPAWRSGPGDINHYQLSVTVADEKGRQQTSNPVDIVVGQQRQGLLGVRKCGQRTGNGLANGCD
;
A
#
# COMPACT_ATOMS: atom_id res chain seq x y z
N MET A 1 7.46 27.09 -15.21
CA MET A 1 8.05 28.45 -15.31
C MET A 1 8.99 28.65 -14.14
N PHE A 2 10.26 28.94 -14.42
CA PHE A 2 11.26 29.36 -13.43
C PHE A 2 11.29 30.90 -13.38
N THR A 3 11.49 31.48 -12.21
CA THR A 3 11.54 32.94 -12.03
C THR A 3 12.58 33.31 -10.99
N PRO A 4 13.70 33.98 -11.37
CA PRO A 4 14.66 34.50 -10.41
C PRO A 4 14.08 35.74 -9.72
N TRP A 5 14.21 35.79 -8.39
CA TRP A 5 13.81 36.94 -7.56
C TRP A 5 15.01 37.77 -7.13
N TYR A 6 16.11 37.08 -6.84
CA TYR A 6 17.37 37.68 -6.46
C TYR A 6 18.48 36.90 -7.17
N GLU A 7 19.36 37.61 -7.85
CA GLU A 7 20.51 37.01 -8.52
C GLU A 7 21.74 37.92 -8.44
N ASN A 8 22.90 37.29 -8.27
CA ASN A 8 24.22 37.90 -8.46
C ASN A 8 25.15 36.83 -9.09
N ASP A 9 26.45 37.07 -9.19
CA ASP A 9 27.36 36.09 -9.79
C ASP A 9 27.36 34.73 -9.09
N ASP A 10 27.18 34.69 -7.77
CA ASP A 10 27.35 33.49 -6.95
C ASP A 10 26.02 32.87 -6.50
N VAL A 11 24.89 33.59 -6.58
CA VAL A 11 23.61 33.14 -6.00
C VAL A 11 22.44 33.41 -6.93
N VAL A 12 21.51 32.46 -7.03
CA VAL A 12 20.14 32.65 -7.55
C VAL A 12 19.14 32.18 -6.52
N THR A 13 18.23 33.05 -6.09
CA THR A 13 17.01 32.66 -5.39
C THR A 13 15.84 32.74 -6.36
N PHE A 14 15.06 31.67 -6.44
CA PHE A 14 14.03 31.52 -7.46
C PHE A 14 12.73 30.94 -6.92
N SER A 15 11.64 31.18 -7.65
CA SER A 15 10.43 30.38 -7.56
C SER A 15 10.23 29.59 -8.84
N GLN A 16 9.52 28.48 -8.74
CA GLN A 16 9.10 27.70 -9.88
C GLN A 16 7.61 27.35 -9.77
N VAL A 17 6.87 27.54 -10.86
CA VAL A 17 5.44 27.21 -10.93
C VAL A 17 5.18 26.34 -12.16
N GLY A 18 4.43 25.26 -12.00
CA GLY A 18 4.07 24.34 -13.06
C GLY A 18 2.61 23.93 -12.96
N VAL A 19 2.03 23.58 -14.10
CA VAL A 19 0.74 22.89 -14.20
C VAL A 19 0.83 21.90 -15.36
N HIS A 20 0.34 20.69 -15.15
CA HIS A 20 0.31 19.66 -16.19
C HIS A 20 -0.84 18.68 -15.94
N ASP A 21 -1.10 17.85 -16.96
CA ASP A 21 -2.03 16.73 -16.86
C ASP A 21 -1.24 15.44 -16.61
N GLN A 22 -1.73 14.62 -15.68
CA GLN A 22 -1.22 13.30 -15.37
C GLN A 22 -2.39 12.31 -15.34
N ASP A 23 -2.56 11.54 -16.42
CA ASP A 23 -3.66 10.57 -16.59
C ASP A 23 -5.06 11.18 -16.34
N GLY A 24 -5.31 12.38 -16.88
CA GLY A 24 -6.57 13.10 -16.68
C GLY A 24 -6.69 13.80 -15.31
N ARG A 25 -5.60 13.89 -14.55
CA ARG A 25 -5.51 14.65 -13.30
C ARG A 25 -4.74 15.94 -13.53
N THR A 26 -5.32 17.06 -13.14
CA THR A 26 -4.62 18.35 -13.20
C THR A 26 -3.75 18.51 -11.96
N ILE A 27 -2.45 18.47 -12.16
CA ILE A 27 -1.44 18.66 -11.11
C ILE A 27 -0.87 20.06 -11.21
N GLY A 28 -0.77 20.74 -10.08
CA GLY A 28 -0.02 21.99 -9.95
C GLY A 28 1.18 21.82 -9.04
N ASN A 29 2.29 22.48 -9.38
CA ASN A 29 3.50 22.47 -8.58
C ASN A 29 3.92 23.92 -8.30
N PHE A 30 4.20 24.24 -7.04
CA PHE A 30 4.78 25.51 -6.63
C PHE A 30 6.03 25.23 -5.81
N GLY A 31 7.16 25.83 -6.17
CA GLY A 31 8.41 25.64 -5.45
C GLY A 31 9.22 26.90 -5.29
N LEU A 32 10.08 26.86 -4.29
CA LEU A 32 11.07 27.88 -3.98
C LEU A 32 12.43 27.20 -3.87
N GLY A 33 13.48 27.88 -4.29
CA GLY A 33 14.83 27.34 -4.19
C GLY A 33 15.90 28.40 -4.23
N VAL A 34 17.11 27.95 -3.92
CA VAL A 34 18.33 28.73 -3.99
C VAL A 34 19.45 27.89 -4.57
N ARG A 35 20.26 28.51 -5.43
CA ARG A 35 21.46 27.92 -6.03
C ARG A 35 22.65 28.81 -5.71
N TRP A 36 23.72 28.20 -5.24
CA TRP A 36 25.01 28.82 -4.97
C TRP A 36 26.04 28.29 -5.96
N GLU A 37 26.63 29.17 -6.76
CA GLU A 37 27.67 28.90 -7.74
C GLU A 37 29.04 29.23 -7.13
N GLN A 38 29.99 28.31 -7.27
CA GLN A 38 31.37 28.46 -6.79
C GLN A 38 32.33 27.92 -7.85
N GLU A 39 32.84 28.81 -8.69
CA GLU A 39 33.81 28.57 -9.78
C GLU A 39 33.46 27.40 -10.73
N THR A 40 33.57 26.16 -10.27
CA THR A 40 33.44 24.91 -11.04
C THR A 40 32.28 24.03 -10.60
N TRP A 41 31.51 24.42 -9.58
CA TRP A 41 30.32 23.69 -9.15
C TRP A 41 29.21 24.61 -8.68
N LEU A 42 28.00 24.08 -8.65
CA LEU A 42 26.81 24.72 -8.10
C LEU A 42 26.13 23.77 -7.13
N LEU A 43 25.78 24.27 -5.95
CA LEU A 43 24.95 23.56 -4.98
C LEU A 43 23.59 24.25 -4.91
N GLY A 44 22.53 23.47 -4.97
CA GLY A 44 21.17 23.99 -4.86
C GLY A 44 20.36 23.25 -3.81
N THR A 45 19.39 23.96 -3.24
CA THR A 45 18.31 23.33 -2.47
C THR A 45 16.98 23.94 -2.87
N ASN A 46 15.94 23.11 -2.86
CA ASN A 46 14.61 23.53 -3.25
C ASN A 46 13.53 22.82 -2.42
N THR A 47 12.36 23.41 -2.37
CA THR A 47 11.17 22.88 -1.70
C THR A 47 9.97 23.12 -2.60
N PHE A 48 9.14 22.10 -2.76
CA PHE A 48 7.96 22.12 -3.61
C PHE A 48 6.70 21.69 -2.84
N LEU A 49 5.60 22.35 -3.15
CA LEU A 49 4.26 21.91 -2.83
C LEU A 49 3.62 21.45 -4.15
N ASP A 50 3.30 20.17 -4.23
CA ASP A 50 2.53 19.59 -5.33
C ASP A 50 1.08 19.41 -4.89
N GLN A 51 0.15 19.75 -5.77
CA GLN A 51 -1.28 19.64 -5.55
C GLN A 51 -1.96 18.96 -6.73
N ASP A 52 -2.57 17.82 -6.48
CA ASP A 52 -3.55 17.21 -7.38
C ASP A 52 -4.89 17.92 -7.16
N PHE A 53 -5.34 18.73 -8.12
CA PHE A 53 -6.62 19.44 -8.03
C PHE A 53 -7.81 18.53 -8.34
N SER A 54 -7.61 17.47 -9.13
CA SER A 54 -8.67 16.53 -9.54
C SER A 54 -9.07 15.58 -8.41
N ARG A 55 -8.12 15.21 -7.55
CA ARG A 55 -8.32 14.27 -6.44
C ARG A 55 -8.04 14.87 -5.05
N ASN A 56 -7.61 16.13 -5.01
CA ASN A 56 -7.33 16.87 -3.79
C ASN A 56 -6.19 16.25 -2.97
N HIS A 57 -5.13 15.75 -3.60
CA HIS A 57 -3.95 15.27 -2.89
C HIS A 57 -2.85 16.32 -2.84
N SER A 58 -2.13 16.36 -1.72
CA SER A 58 -1.05 17.33 -1.50
C SER A 58 0.23 16.58 -1.11
N ARG A 59 1.35 16.97 -1.70
CA ARG A 59 2.67 16.36 -1.47
C ARG A 59 3.72 17.44 -1.28
N LEU A 60 4.65 17.21 -0.35
CA LEU A 60 5.84 18.01 -0.15
C LEU A 60 7.01 17.37 -0.91
N GLY A 61 7.76 18.16 -1.65
CA GLY A 61 9.04 17.77 -2.25
C GLY A 61 10.19 18.56 -1.63
N LEU A 62 11.27 17.88 -1.29
CA LEU A 62 12.53 18.48 -0.85
C LEU A 62 13.64 18.04 -1.80
N GLY A 63 14.39 18.98 -2.35
CA GLY A 63 15.42 18.70 -3.35
C GLY A 63 16.79 19.27 -2.99
N LEU A 64 17.82 18.53 -3.40
CA LEU A 64 19.23 18.96 -3.38
C LEU A 64 19.81 18.81 -4.78
N GLU A 65 20.64 19.76 -5.19
CA GLU A 65 21.26 19.82 -6.52
C GLU A 65 22.77 19.97 -6.36
N LEU A 66 23.56 19.20 -7.11
CA LEU A 66 25.00 19.37 -7.25
C LEU A 66 25.37 19.33 -8.73
N TRP A 67 25.69 20.47 -9.31
CA TRP A 67 25.93 20.63 -10.73
C TRP A 67 27.38 21.05 -10.99
N ALA A 68 27.87 20.71 -12.18
CA ALA A 68 29.14 21.15 -12.75
C ALA A 68 28.92 21.43 -14.24
N ASP A 69 29.94 21.91 -14.94
CA ASP A 69 29.86 22.02 -16.40
C ASP A 69 29.52 20.66 -17.01
N TYR A 70 28.49 20.64 -17.88
CA TYR A 70 27.99 19.46 -18.58
C TYR A 70 27.44 18.33 -17.70
N THR A 71 27.35 18.49 -16.37
CA THR A 71 26.93 17.42 -15.46
C THR A 71 26.00 17.94 -14.38
N LYS A 72 24.91 17.22 -14.11
CA LYS A 72 23.95 17.54 -13.06
C LYS A 72 23.63 16.31 -12.23
N LEU A 73 23.68 16.47 -10.92
CA LEU A 73 23.14 15.53 -9.96
C LEU A 73 22.02 16.21 -9.19
N ALA A 74 20.92 15.50 -8.99
CA ALA A 74 19.83 15.91 -8.12
C ALA A 74 19.37 14.73 -7.26
N THR A 75 18.93 15.02 -6.05
CA THR A 75 18.19 14.07 -5.23
C THR A 75 16.96 14.74 -4.65
N ASN A 76 15.84 14.03 -4.67
CA ASN A 76 14.56 14.54 -4.25
C ASN A 76 13.89 13.56 -3.30
N TYR A 77 13.29 14.06 -2.24
CA TYR A 77 12.46 13.30 -1.31
C TYR A 77 11.03 13.82 -1.37
N TYR A 78 10.07 12.91 -1.38
CA TYR A 78 8.65 13.17 -1.53
C TYR A 78 7.89 12.66 -0.32
N HIS A 79 7.20 13.57 0.37
CA HIS A 79 6.44 13.26 1.58
C HIS A 79 4.95 13.58 1.36
N PRO A 80 4.02 12.66 1.68
CA PRO A 80 2.59 12.93 1.61
C PRO A 80 2.15 13.98 2.65
N LEU A 81 1.48 15.05 2.22
CA LEU A 81 0.87 16.02 3.14
C LEU A 81 -0.61 15.71 3.39
N SER A 82 -1.30 15.15 2.39
CA SER A 82 -2.67 14.67 2.54
C SER A 82 -2.69 13.19 2.94
N GLY A 83 -3.54 12.84 3.90
CA GLY A 83 -3.80 11.44 4.27
C GLY A 83 -4.70 10.70 3.28
N TRP A 84 -5.10 9.49 3.67
CA TRP A 84 -6.00 8.60 2.93
C TRP A 84 -7.35 9.24 2.61
N LYS A 85 -7.80 9.08 1.36
CA LYS A 85 -9.09 9.56 0.85
C LYS A 85 -9.73 8.48 -0.01
N ASP A 86 -11.04 8.56 -0.22
CA ASP A 86 -11.74 7.64 -1.11
C ASP A 86 -11.13 7.67 -2.52
N SER A 87 -10.75 6.49 -3.02
CA SER A 87 -10.20 6.37 -4.36
C SER A 87 -11.27 6.52 -5.44
N LYS A 88 -10.89 7.20 -6.52
CA LYS A 88 -11.71 7.27 -7.75
C LYS A 88 -11.33 6.18 -8.76
N ASP A 89 -10.21 5.49 -8.55
CA ASP A 89 -9.72 4.44 -9.44
C ASP A 89 -10.26 3.06 -9.08
N PHE A 90 -10.42 2.78 -7.79
CA PHE A 90 -10.85 1.47 -7.31
C PHE A 90 -12.00 1.57 -6.31
N ASP A 91 -13.03 0.73 -6.53
CA ASP A 91 -14.12 0.55 -5.57
C ASP A 91 -13.59 -0.04 -4.27
N ASP A 92 -13.99 0.54 -3.14
CA ASP A 92 -13.59 0.11 -1.79
C ASP A 92 -12.14 0.32 -1.41
N TYR A 93 -11.42 1.17 -2.12
CA TYR A 93 -10.07 1.57 -1.75
C TYR A 93 -10.01 3.01 -1.28
N LEU A 94 -8.96 3.28 -0.53
CA LEU A 94 -8.44 4.59 -0.23
C LEU A 94 -7.17 4.83 -1.05
N GLU A 95 -6.86 6.09 -1.31
CA GLU A 95 -5.64 6.52 -1.98
C GLU A 95 -4.99 7.69 -1.21
N ARG A 96 -3.68 7.82 -1.31
CA ARG A 96 -2.89 8.99 -0.88
C ARG A 96 -1.60 9.08 -1.70
N PRO A 97 -0.86 10.20 -1.69
CA PRO A 97 0.48 10.24 -2.26
C PRO A 97 1.38 9.21 -1.59
N ALA A 98 2.14 8.47 -2.39
CA ALA A 98 3.17 7.59 -1.88
C ALA A 98 4.37 8.41 -1.38
N GLU A 99 4.96 7.98 -0.27
CA GLU A 99 6.26 8.46 0.17
C GLU A 99 7.36 7.85 -0.72
N GLY A 100 8.40 8.60 -1.03
CA GLY A 100 9.50 8.07 -1.85
C GLY A 100 10.62 9.05 -2.06
N PHE A 101 11.64 8.62 -2.80
CA PHE A 101 12.74 9.47 -3.21
C PHE A 101 13.23 9.11 -4.62
N ASP A 102 13.96 10.02 -5.22
CA ASP A 102 14.73 9.75 -6.42
C ASP A 102 16.13 10.36 -6.39
N VAL A 103 17.01 9.78 -7.21
CA VAL A 103 18.35 10.28 -7.52
C VAL A 103 18.46 10.35 -9.03
N ARG A 104 18.88 11.52 -9.53
CA ARG A 104 18.90 11.84 -10.95
C ARG A 104 20.28 12.33 -11.33
N ALA A 105 20.88 11.70 -12.33
CA ALA A 105 22.14 12.11 -12.91
C ALA A 105 21.94 12.40 -14.40
N GLN A 106 22.43 13.53 -14.86
CA GLN A 106 22.39 13.93 -16.26
C GLN A 106 23.77 14.43 -16.69
N GLY A 107 24.23 13.99 -17.86
CA GLY A 107 25.51 14.37 -18.42
C GLY A 107 25.41 14.68 -19.90
N TYR A 108 26.23 15.62 -20.38
CA TYR A 108 26.33 15.99 -21.79
C TYR A 108 27.76 15.81 -22.28
N LEU A 109 27.93 15.43 -23.55
CA LEU A 109 29.27 15.23 -24.12
C LEU A 109 29.94 16.60 -24.34
N PRO A 110 31.08 16.92 -23.68
CA PRO A 110 31.72 18.23 -23.86
C PRO A 110 32.18 18.49 -25.29
N VAL A 111 32.60 17.43 -26.00
CA VAL A 111 33.01 17.51 -27.42
C VAL A 111 31.83 17.62 -28.39
N TYR A 112 30.61 17.30 -27.94
CA TYR A 112 29.38 17.40 -28.74
C TYR A 112 28.15 17.61 -27.84
N PRO A 113 27.93 18.83 -27.32
CA PRO A 113 26.99 19.12 -26.23
C PRO A 113 25.50 19.00 -26.60
N HIS A 114 25.23 18.72 -27.87
CA HIS A 114 23.91 18.37 -28.37
C HIS A 114 23.41 17.02 -27.85
N LEU A 115 24.32 16.12 -27.49
CA LEU A 115 23.98 14.79 -26.96
C LEU A 115 24.20 14.73 -25.46
N GLY A 116 23.17 14.22 -24.76
CA GLY A 116 23.21 13.92 -23.34
C GLY A 116 22.67 12.54 -23.03
N ALA A 117 23.00 12.08 -21.83
CA ALA A 117 22.44 10.87 -21.23
C ALA A 117 21.94 11.19 -19.82
N SER A 118 20.90 10.49 -19.39
CA SER A 118 20.35 10.59 -18.05
C SER A 118 20.16 9.22 -17.42
N LEU A 119 20.30 9.18 -16.10
CA LEU A 119 20.04 8.03 -15.25
C LEU A 119 19.19 8.49 -14.08
N VAL A 120 18.05 7.85 -13.87
CA VAL A 120 17.19 8.09 -12.71
C VAL A 120 17.02 6.78 -11.96
N TYR A 121 17.16 6.83 -10.64
CA TYR A 121 16.70 5.77 -9.75
C TYR A 121 15.61 6.34 -8.85
N GLU A 122 14.48 5.66 -8.75
CA GLU A 122 13.36 6.04 -7.91
C GLU A 122 12.87 4.86 -7.07
N GLN A 123 12.48 5.15 -5.83
CA GLN A 123 11.95 4.19 -4.87
C GLN A 123 10.78 4.85 -4.14
N TYR A 124 9.67 4.14 -4.05
CA TYR A 124 8.51 4.53 -3.27
C TYR A 124 8.16 3.46 -2.23
N TYR A 125 7.39 3.84 -1.22
CA TYR A 125 7.06 2.98 -0.09
C TYR A 125 5.55 2.84 0.09
N GLY A 126 5.10 1.62 0.41
CA GLY A 126 3.71 1.26 0.63
C GLY A 126 3.35 -0.13 0.10
N ASP A 127 2.24 -0.68 0.58
CA ASP A 127 1.79 -2.03 0.23
C ASP A 127 1.29 -2.14 -1.24
N GLU A 128 0.64 -1.09 -1.74
CA GLU A 128 0.03 -1.06 -3.08
C GLU A 128 0.30 0.29 -3.77
N VAL A 129 1.52 0.46 -4.29
CA VAL A 129 1.97 1.71 -4.92
C VAL A 129 1.90 1.62 -6.45
N ALA A 130 1.41 2.68 -7.10
CA ALA A 130 1.23 2.75 -8.56
C ALA A 130 2.42 3.43 -9.28
N LEU A 131 3.60 2.82 -9.23
CA LEU A 131 4.81 3.37 -9.89
C LEU A 131 4.78 3.28 -11.42
N PHE A 132 4.15 2.23 -11.94
CA PHE A 132 3.94 1.94 -13.37
C PHE A 132 2.46 2.04 -13.75
N GLY A 133 1.77 3.00 -13.13
CA GLY A 133 0.33 3.19 -13.29
C GLY A 133 -0.50 2.30 -12.36
N LYS A 134 -1.79 2.62 -12.29
CA LYS A 134 -2.74 2.00 -11.34
C LYS A 134 -2.98 0.51 -11.61
N ASP A 135 -2.83 0.05 -12.85
CA ASP A 135 -3.07 -1.36 -13.20
C ASP A 135 -1.95 -2.31 -12.72
N ASN A 136 -0.83 -1.75 -12.22
CA ASN A 136 0.34 -2.49 -11.76
C ASN A 136 0.75 -2.05 -10.33
N LEU A 137 -0.13 -2.28 -9.35
CA LEU A 137 0.17 -1.97 -7.94
C LEU A 137 1.24 -2.92 -7.39
N GLN A 138 2.22 -2.36 -6.69
CA GLN A 138 3.39 -3.09 -6.18
C GLN A 138 3.72 -2.68 -4.74
N GLU A 139 4.25 -3.64 -3.97
CA GLU A 139 4.82 -3.39 -2.64
C GLU A 139 6.22 -2.78 -2.79
N ASP A 140 6.45 -1.65 -2.11
CA ASP A 140 7.72 -0.89 -2.08
C ASP A 140 8.44 -0.82 -3.44
N PRO A 141 7.83 -0.26 -4.50
CA PRO A 141 8.36 -0.37 -5.84
C PRO A 141 9.56 0.54 -6.10
N HIS A 142 10.46 0.04 -6.95
CA HIS A 142 11.58 0.79 -7.48
C HIS A 142 11.66 0.71 -8.99
N ALA A 143 12.31 1.72 -9.58
CA ALA A 143 12.60 1.76 -11.00
C ALA A 143 13.94 2.46 -11.31
N VAL A 144 14.53 2.05 -12.42
CA VAL A 144 15.69 2.68 -13.04
C VAL A 144 15.27 3.17 -14.42
N THR A 145 15.52 4.45 -14.71
CA THR A 145 15.30 5.02 -16.05
C THR A 145 16.63 5.40 -16.68
N LEU A 146 16.84 4.94 -17.92
CA LEU A 146 17.93 5.37 -18.78
C LEU A 146 17.36 6.27 -19.87
N GLY A 147 17.97 7.45 -20.06
CA GLY A 147 17.53 8.42 -21.06
C GLY A 147 18.65 8.88 -21.98
N LEU A 148 18.28 9.23 -23.20
CA LEU A 148 19.12 9.88 -24.21
C LEU A 148 18.46 11.18 -24.66
N ASP A 149 19.24 12.25 -24.64
CA ASP A 149 18.78 13.60 -24.97
C ASP A 149 19.50 14.10 -26.24
N TYR A 150 18.74 14.66 -27.18
CA TYR A 150 19.27 15.37 -28.34
C TYR A 150 18.71 16.79 -28.42
N THR A 151 19.60 17.79 -28.36
CA THR A 151 19.26 19.21 -28.37
C THR A 151 19.88 19.88 -29.58
N PRO A 152 19.17 19.99 -30.73
CA PRO A 152 19.72 20.61 -31.93
C PRO A 152 20.06 22.09 -31.72
N PHE A 153 19.30 22.80 -30.89
CA PHE A 153 19.49 24.19 -30.50
C PHE A 153 18.84 24.43 -29.12
N PRO A 154 19.21 25.47 -28.36
CA PRO A 154 18.76 25.66 -26.97
C PRO A 154 17.25 25.58 -26.73
N LEU A 155 16.43 26.06 -27.67
CA LEU A 155 14.98 26.10 -27.54
C LEU A 155 14.31 24.72 -27.53
N ALA A 156 14.92 23.67 -28.09
CA ALA A 156 14.26 22.38 -28.26
C ALA A 156 15.16 21.20 -27.91
N THR A 157 14.59 20.23 -27.17
CA THR A 157 15.25 18.97 -26.82
C THR A 157 14.30 17.81 -27.10
N ILE A 158 14.80 16.78 -27.77
CA ILE A 158 14.14 15.48 -27.93
C ILE A 158 14.73 14.54 -26.89
N LYS A 159 13.90 13.84 -26.14
CA LYS A 159 14.33 12.84 -25.16
C LYS A 159 13.73 11.49 -25.51
N VAL A 160 14.51 10.44 -25.33
CA VAL A 160 14.05 9.06 -25.40
C VAL A 160 14.48 8.39 -24.12
N SER A 161 13.54 7.78 -23.39
CA SER A 161 13.82 7.11 -22.13
C SER A 161 13.21 5.72 -22.08
N HIS A 162 13.87 4.85 -21.33
CA HIS A 162 13.41 3.52 -21.00
C HIS A 162 13.49 3.35 -19.48
N LYS A 163 12.35 3.12 -18.85
CA LYS A 163 12.18 2.88 -17.42
C LYS A 163 11.93 1.39 -17.21
N GLU A 164 12.69 0.77 -16.33
CA GLU A 164 12.56 -0.63 -15.94
C GLU A 164 12.40 -0.71 -14.41
N GLY A 165 11.46 -1.51 -13.95
CA GLY A 165 11.16 -1.70 -12.54
C GLY A 165 11.06 -3.16 -12.13
N GLN A 166 10.60 -3.39 -10.91
CA GLN A 166 10.41 -4.75 -10.41
C GLN A 166 9.29 -5.49 -11.14
N ASP A 167 9.31 -6.82 -11.01
CA ASP A 167 8.34 -7.75 -11.63
C ASP A 167 8.23 -7.64 -13.15
N GLY A 168 9.29 -7.16 -13.82
CA GLY A 168 9.37 -7.05 -15.27
C GLY A 168 8.52 -5.93 -15.86
N GLN A 169 8.16 -4.92 -15.05
CA GLN A 169 7.50 -3.71 -15.53
C GLN A 169 8.47 -2.82 -16.29
N ASP A 170 8.07 -2.36 -17.46
CA ASP A 170 8.85 -1.44 -18.26
C ASP A 170 7.97 -0.41 -18.99
N GLU A 171 8.56 0.75 -19.24
CA GLU A 171 7.91 1.82 -19.98
C GLU A 171 8.94 2.54 -20.86
N SER A 172 8.58 2.86 -22.10
CA SER A 172 9.42 3.62 -23.02
C SER A 172 8.70 4.89 -23.46
N GLN A 173 9.38 6.03 -23.36
CA GLN A 173 8.82 7.34 -23.62
C GLN A 173 9.68 8.13 -24.61
N VAL A 174 9.01 8.95 -25.43
CA VAL A 174 9.64 9.93 -26.31
C VAL A 174 9.03 11.29 -26.04
N ASP A 175 9.85 12.24 -25.60
CA ASP A 175 9.42 13.59 -25.24
C ASP A 175 10.00 14.64 -26.19
N LEU A 176 9.17 15.64 -26.50
CA LEU A 176 9.62 16.89 -27.10
C LEU A 176 9.50 18.00 -26.06
N GLN A 177 10.64 18.52 -25.62
CA GLN A 177 10.73 19.62 -24.68
C GLN A 177 11.03 20.94 -25.41
N VAL A 178 10.28 21.99 -25.09
CA VAL A 178 10.53 23.36 -25.56
C VAL A 178 10.93 24.23 -24.37
N ASN A 179 12.15 24.78 -24.41
CA ASN A 179 12.74 25.60 -23.35
C ASN A 179 12.90 27.05 -23.81
N TYR A 180 11.96 27.93 -23.46
CA TYR A 180 12.03 29.35 -23.84
C TYR A 180 12.60 30.21 -22.71
N GLN A 181 13.74 30.85 -22.96
CA GLN A 181 14.40 31.74 -22.02
C GLN A 181 13.98 33.20 -22.29
N LEU A 182 13.21 33.77 -21.36
CA LEU A 182 12.81 35.17 -21.43
C LEU A 182 14.03 36.10 -21.31
N GLY A 183 14.08 37.13 -22.15
CA GLY A 183 15.19 38.09 -22.21
C GLY A 183 16.33 37.69 -23.17
N THR A 184 16.43 36.42 -23.56
CA THR A 184 17.37 35.97 -24.58
C THR A 184 16.76 36.13 -25.97
N ALA A 185 17.50 36.71 -26.92
CA ALA A 185 17.03 36.88 -28.29
C ALA A 185 16.72 35.52 -28.96
N LEU A 186 15.65 35.45 -29.76
CA LEU A 186 15.17 34.19 -30.34
C LEU A 186 16.21 33.53 -31.27
N ASP A 187 16.97 34.32 -32.02
CA ASP A 187 18.05 33.85 -32.87
C ASP A 187 19.12 33.09 -32.08
N LYS A 188 19.45 33.55 -30.86
CA LYS A 188 20.37 32.83 -29.95
C LYS A 188 19.81 31.51 -29.45
N GLN A 189 18.49 31.43 -29.24
CA GLN A 189 17.83 30.20 -28.78
C GLN A 189 17.61 29.18 -29.90
N LEU A 190 17.64 29.61 -31.16
CA LEU A 190 17.54 28.77 -32.37
C LEU A 190 18.90 28.42 -32.98
N ASP A 191 19.98 28.98 -32.46
CA ASP A 191 21.35 28.81 -32.95
C ASP A 191 22.02 27.59 -32.28
N PRO A 192 22.37 26.54 -33.05
CA PRO A 192 23.04 25.34 -32.55
C PRO A 192 24.35 25.61 -31.79
N ASP A 193 25.08 26.67 -32.16
CA ASP A 193 26.38 26.97 -31.55
C ASP A 193 26.25 27.38 -30.06
N ASN A 194 25.05 27.79 -29.63
CA ASN A 194 24.78 28.18 -28.24
C ASN A 194 24.46 26.99 -27.32
N VAL A 195 24.32 25.77 -27.85
CA VAL A 195 24.04 24.58 -27.03
C VAL A 195 25.19 24.31 -26.04
N GLY A 196 26.43 24.51 -26.47
CA GLY A 196 27.60 24.35 -25.57
C GLY A 196 27.53 25.30 -24.37
N ALA A 197 27.23 26.58 -24.61
CA ALA A 197 27.12 27.58 -23.55
C ALA A 197 25.96 27.25 -22.58
N MET A 198 24.84 26.73 -23.08
CA MET A 198 23.69 26.31 -22.26
C MET A 198 24.05 25.19 -21.26
N ARG A 199 25.03 24.33 -21.57
CA ARG A 199 25.45 23.22 -20.69
C ARG A 199 26.48 23.61 -19.62
N THR A 200 27.00 24.83 -19.68
CA THR A 200 27.88 25.36 -18.62
C THR A 200 27.08 25.67 -17.36
N LEU A 201 27.75 25.84 -16.22
CA LEU A 201 27.11 26.28 -14.97
C LEU A 201 26.37 27.61 -15.14
N ARG A 202 27.07 28.60 -15.71
CA ARG A 202 26.49 29.92 -16.01
C ARG A 202 25.27 29.85 -16.91
N GLY A 203 25.28 28.96 -17.90
CA GLY A 203 24.16 28.78 -18.84
C GLY A 203 22.98 28.02 -18.23
N SER A 204 23.26 27.01 -17.41
CA SER A 204 22.26 26.08 -16.87
C SER A 204 21.64 26.53 -15.55
N ARG A 205 22.18 27.55 -14.87
CA ARG A 205 21.69 28.02 -13.55
C ARG A 205 20.21 28.42 -13.49
N TYR A 206 19.55 28.62 -14.64
CA TYR A 206 18.11 28.91 -14.75
C TYR A 206 17.26 27.71 -15.17
N ASP A 207 17.86 26.54 -15.36
CA ASP A 207 17.14 25.34 -15.73
C ASP A 207 16.16 24.94 -14.62
N MET A 208 15.04 24.35 -15.00
CA MET A 208 14.06 23.83 -14.04
C MET A 208 14.73 22.83 -13.09
N VAL A 209 14.17 22.70 -11.88
CA VAL A 209 14.60 21.67 -10.94
C VAL A 209 14.38 20.28 -11.55
N ASP A 210 15.36 19.39 -11.48
CA ASP A 210 15.21 18.02 -11.97
C ASP A 210 14.60 17.13 -10.88
N ARG A 211 13.32 16.81 -11.04
CA ARG A 211 12.49 16.07 -10.08
C ARG A 211 11.28 15.43 -10.78
N ASN A 212 10.59 14.53 -10.08
CA ASN A 212 9.30 14.02 -10.52
C ASN A 212 8.18 15.03 -10.17
N TYR A 213 7.59 15.63 -11.19
CA TYR A 213 6.46 16.57 -11.03
C TYR A 213 5.12 15.85 -10.82
N ASP A 214 5.06 14.57 -11.17
CA ASP A 214 3.89 13.71 -10.99
C ASP A 214 3.76 13.22 -9.55
N ILE A 215 2.52 13.04 -9.12
CA ILE A 215 2.19 12.50 -7.80
C ILE A 215 1.89 11.00 -7.96
N VAL A 216 2.89 10.18 -7.60
CA VAL A 216 2.71 8.74 -7.42
C VAL A 216 1.77 8.51 -6.24
N LEU A 217 0.76 7.66 -6.44
CA LEU A 217 -0.22 7.32 -5.42
C LEU A 217 0.04 5.92 -4.88
N GLU A 218 -0.26 5.74 -3.60
CA GLU A 218 -0.44 4.44 -2.97
C GLU A 218 -1.92 4.24 -2.64
N TYR A 219 -2.32 2.98 -2.63
CA TYR A 219 -3.68 2.52 -2.42
C TYR A 219 -3.75 1.63 -1.20
N LYS A 220 -4.95 1.53 -0.63
CA LYS A 220 -5.23 0.65 0.49
C LYS A 220 -6.69 0.27 0.50
N GLU A 221 -6.97 -1.01 0.59
CA GLU A 221 -8.33 -1.49 0.76
C GLU A 221 -8.98 -0.97 2.07
N LYS A 222 -10.25 -0.57 2.00
CA LYS A 222 -11.01 -0.08 3.16
C LYS A 222 -11.19 -1.18 4.20
N SER A 223 -11.03 -0.82 5.46
CA SER A 223 -11.32 -1.72 6.59
C SER A 223 -12.82 -1.98 6.74
N GLY A 224 -13.18 -3.16 7.26
CA GLY A 224 -14.55 -3.50 7.65
C GLY A 224 -15.48 -3.90 6.51
N LEU A 225 -14.92 -4.26 5.34
CA LEU A 225 -15.67 -4.83 4.21
C LEU A 225 -16.12 -6.27 4.48
N LEU A 226 -15.36 -6.99 5.31
CA LEU A 226 -15.63 -8.34 5.79
C LEU A 226 -15.09 -8.50 7.21
N GLU A 227 -15.97 -8.74 8.17
CA GLU A 227 -15.65 -9.04 9.57
C GLU A 227 -16.45 -10.27 9.99
N VAL A 228 -15.85 -11.14 10.81
CA VAL A 228 -16.53 -12.29 11.39
C VAL A 228 -16.08 -12.51 12.83
N ASP A 229 -17.03 -12.75 13.72
CA ASP A 229 -16.78 -13.14 15.10
C ASP A 229 -17.68 -14.32 15.49
N LEU A 230 -17.25 -15.06 16.50
CA LEU A 230 -18.04 -16.12 17.14
C LEU A 230 -18.35 -15.74 18.58
N ALA A 231 -19.63 -15.85 18.93
CA ALA A 231 -20.08 -15.68 20.31
C ALA A 231 -19.55 -16.82 21.19
N ALA A 232 -19.28 -16.50 22.47
CA ALA A 232 -18.91 -17.50 23.46
C ALA A 232 -20.02 -18.54 23.64
N VAL A 233 -19.61 -19.80 23.77
CA VAL A 233 -20.51 -20.93 23.99
C VAL A 233 -20.78 -21.08 25.51
N PRO A 234 -22.01 -21.46 25.94
CA PRO A 234 -22.30 -21.67 27.35
C PRO A 234 -21.41 -22.74 27.99
N ALA A 235 -20.89 -22.47 29.19
CA ALA A 235 -20.07 -23.43 29.95
C ALA A 235 -20.86 -24.62 30.54
N THR A 236 -22.18 -24.68 30.32
CA THR A 236 -23.10 -25.68 30.88
C THR A 236 -23.45 -26.80 29.91
N LEU A 237 -22.84 -26.84 28.73
CA LEU A 237 -23.17 -27.85 27.73
C LEU A 237 -22.66 -29.24 28.16
N LEU A 238 -23.51 -30.24 28.02
CA LEU A 238 -23.25 -31.62 28.40
C LEU A 238 -23.00 -32.50 27.17
N GLU A 239 -22.42 -33.67 27.39
CA GLU A 239 -22.30 -34.69 26.35
C GLU A 239 -23.64 -34.95 25.63
N GLY A 240 -23.60 -35.00 24.30
CA GLY A 240 -24.78 -35.19 23.46
C GLY A 240 -25.66 -33.96 23.27
N ASP A 241 -25.42 -32.85 23.98
CA ASP A 241 -26.14 -31.60 23.74
C ASP A 241 -25.86 -31.07 22.33
N THR A 242 -26.87 -30.41 21.76
CA THR A 242 -26.71 -29.68 20.50
C THR A 242 -26.69 -28.19 20.78
N HIS A 243 -25.82 -27.47 20.09
CA HIS A 243 -25.70 -26.02 20.22
C HIS A 243 -25.66 -25.38 18.83
N LEU A 244 -26.39 -24.27 18.67
CA LEU A 244 -26.42 -23.51 17.42
C LEU A 244 -25.35 -22.43 17.46
N MET A 245 -24.27 -22.64 16.70
CA MET A 245 -23.27 -21.63 16.43
C MET A 245 -23.81 -20.64 15.38
N GLN A 246 -23.82 -19.35 15.73
CA GLN A 246 -24.21 -18.26 14.84
C GLN A 246 -23.01 -17.33 14.63
N PRO A 247 -22.29 -17.44 13.50
CA PRO A 247 -21.26 -16.48 13.14
C PRO A 247 -21.85 -15.07 13.00
N LEU A 248 -21.23 -14.10 13.68
CA LEU A 248 -21.55 -12.69 13.58
C LEU A 248 -20.77 -12.13 12.39
N VAL A 249 -21.33 -12.30 11.18
CA VAL A 249 -20.71 -11.82 9.94
C VAL A 249 -21.23 -10.43 9.60
N LYS A 250 -20.32 -9.47 9.42
CA LYS A 250 -20.60 -8.16 8.86
C LYS A 250 -19.87 -8.05 7.52
N ASN A 251 -20.62 -7.93 6.45
CA ASN A 251 -20.11 -8.00 5.10
C ASN A 251 -20.81 -7.00 4.18
N LYS A 252 -20.05 -6.37 3.29
CA LYS A 252 -20.62 -5.57 2.19
C LYS A 252 -21.06 -6.44 1.01
N TYR A 253 -20.26 -7.47 0.70
CA TYR A 253 -20.43 -8.36 -0.45
C TYR A 253 -20.94 -9.73 -0.04
N ARG A 254 -21.51 -10.48 -0.98
CA ARG A 254 -22.07 -11.80 -0.69
C ARG A 254 -20.98 -12.77 -0.22
N ILE A 255 -21.26 -13.50 0.86
CA ILE A 255 -20.42 -14.61 1.32
C ILE A 255 -20.55 -15.80 0.37
N THR A 256 -19.41 -16.33 -0.08
CA THR A 256 -19.33 -17.43 -1.05
C THR A 256 -18.88 -18.74 -0.41
N SER A 257 -18.07 -18.68 0.65
CA SER A 257 -17.59 -19.86 1.37
C SER A 257 -17.59 -19.64 2.88
N VAL A 258 -17.80 -20.74 3.61
CA VAL A 258 -17.71 -20.81 5.07
C VAL A 258 -16.96 -22.08 5.42
N THR A 259 -15.84 -21.94 6.11
CA THR A 259 -14.96 -23.05 6.50
C THR A 259 -14.75 -23.02 8.00
N TRP A 260 -15.05 -24.12 8.67
CA TRP A 260 -14.79 -24.28 10.10
C TRP A 260 -13.39 -24.85 10.33
N ASN A 261 -12.68 -24.27 11.30
CA ASN A 261 -11.34 -24.68 11.69
C ASN A 261 -11.32 -25.16 13.14
N GLY A 262 -10.34 -26.00 13.48
CA GLY A 262 -10.18 -26.58 14.83
C GLY A 262 -10.85 -27.94 14.95
N ASP A 263 -11.52 -28.19 16.08
CA ASP A 263 -12.08 -29.47 16.49
C ASP A 263 -13.44 -29.80 15.84
N THR A 264 -13.50 -29.68 14.50
CA THR A 264 -14.74 -29.82 13.72
C THR A 264 -15.31 -31.25 13.69
N VAL A 265 -14.42 -32.26 13.70
CA VAL A 265 -14.80 -33.68 13.70
C VAL A 265 -15.40 -34.12 15.03
N PRO A 266 -14.75 -33.93 16.20
CA PRO A 266 -15.34 -34.37 17.48
C PRO A 266 -16.63 -33.62 17.83
N LEU A 267 -16.81 -32.37 17.37
CA LEU A 267 -18.02 -31.57 17.59
C LEU A 267 -19.12 -31.79 16.54
N ALA A 268 -18.93 -32.74 15.61
CA ALA A 268 -19.90 -33.15 14.59
C ALA A 268 -20.67 -31.97 13.96
N ILE A 269 -19.93 -30.99 13.44
CA ILE A 269 -20.50 -29.73 12.97
C ILE A 269 -21.30 -29.92 11.67
N LEU A 270 -22.52 -29.38 11.63
CA LEU A 270 -23.45 -29.51 10.50
C LEU A 270 -24.09 -28.17 10.16
N PRO A 271 -24.20 -27.81 8.86
CA PRO A 271 -24.85 -26.58 8.45
C PRO A 271 -26.38 -26.66 8.58
N THR A 272 -27.04 -25.58 8.97
CA THR A 272 -28.51 -25.53 9.04
C THR A 272 -29.18 -25.20 7.70
N GLY A 273 -28.44 -24.59 6.76
CA GLY A 273 -28.97 -24.08 5.48
C GLY A 273 -28.07 -24.35 4.28
N GLY A 274 -27.11 -25.27 4.39
CA GLY A 274 -26.11 -25.60 3.37
C GLY A 274 -24.68 -25.26 3.79
N VAL A 275 -23.69 -25.89 3.15
CA VAL A 275 -22.27 -25.85 3.57
C VAL A 275 -21.62 -24.46 3.55
N ASN A 276 -22.23 -23.48 2.89
CA ASN A 276 -21.76 -22.09 2.85
C ASN A 276 -22.68 -21.14 3.63
N ASN A 277 -23.53 -21.66 4.53
CA ASN A 277 -24.42 -20.82 5.33
C ASN A 277 -23.64 -19.96 6.33
N PRO A 278 -23.64 -18.62 6.23
CA PRO A 278 -22.90 -17.78 7.18
C PRO A 278 -23.65 -17.58 8.50
N GLN A 279 -24.91 -18.02 8.62
CA GLN A 279 -25.81 -17.62 9.71
C GLN A 279 -26.02 -18.69 10.79
N GLY A 280 -25.78 -19.97 10.50
CA GLY A 280 -26.15 -21.03 11.43
C GLY A 280 -25.53 -22.39 11.15
N TRP A 281 -24.88 -22.93 12.18
CA TRP A 281 -24.29 -24.26 12.20
C TRP A 281 -24.59 -24.93 13.53
N GLN A 282 -25.02 -26.18 13.48
CA GLN A 282 -25.27 -26.97 14.67
C GLN A 282 -24.03 -27.79 15.00
N ILE A 283 -23.56 -27.73 16.24
CA ILE A 283 -22.58 -28.66 16.80
C ILE A 283 -23.28 -29.66 17.71
N THR A 284 -22.71 -30.87 17.82
CA THR A 284 -23.16 -31.90 18.76
C THR A 284 -21.98 -32.30 19.63
N LEU A 285 -22.15 -32.21 20.95
CA LEU A 285 -21.06 -32.46 21.87
C LEU A 285 -20.74 -33.97 21.94
N PRO A 286 -19.45 -34.36 21.89
CA PRO A 286 -19.05 -35.75 21.99
C PRO A 286 -19.31 -36.31 23.39
N ALA A 287 -19.25 -37.65 23.52
CA ALA A 287 -19.32 -38.32 24.81
C ALA A 287 -18.20 -37.83 25.73
N TRP A 288 -18.54 -37.56 26.99
CA TRP A 288 -17.59 -37.11 27.99
C TRP A 288 -16.66 -38.27 28.40
N ARG A 289 -15.37 -37.98 28.55
CA ARG A 289 -14.36 -39.00 28.85
C ARG A 289 -13.64 -38.73 30.19
N SER A 290 -13.43 -39.79 30.98
CA SER A 290 -12.95 -39.75 32.37
C SER A 290 -11.51 -40.25 32.57
N GLY A 291 -10.87 -40.74 31.53
CA GLY A 291 -9.54 -41.31 31.57
C GLY A 291 -8.44 -40.26 31.81
N PRO A 292 -7.28 -40.67 32.34
CA PRO A 292 -6.14 -39.78 32.50
C PRO A 292 -5.67 -39.24 31.13
N GLY A 293 -5.69 -37.92 30.94
CA GLY A 293 -5.30 -37.26 29.69
C GLY A 293 -6.43 -37.08 28.66
N ASP A 294 -7.67 -37.42 29.02
CA ASP A 294 -8.82 -37.19 28.15
C ASP A 294 -9.12 -35.69 27.96
N ILE A 295 -9.34 -35.31 26.70
CA ILE A 295 -9.62 -33.94 26.28
C ILE A 295 -11.13 -33.75 26.19
N ASN A 296 -11.69 -32.96 27.12
CA ASN A 296 -13.09 -32.49 27.09
C ASN A 296 -13.16 -30.97 26.81
N HIS A 297 -12.10 -30.44 26.21
CA HIS A 297 -11.95 -29.04 25.83
C HIS A 297 -11.66 -28.98 24.33
N TYR A 298 -12.51 -28.28 23.60
CA TYR A 298 -12.45 -28.18 22.15
C TYR A 298 -12.41 -26.74 21.73
N GLN A 299 -11.79 -26.45 20.59
CA GLN A 299 -11.70 -25.10 20.07
C GLN A 299 -12.21 -25.04 18.63
N LEU A 300 -13.04 -24.04 18.35
CA LEU A 300 -13.53 -23.75 17.00
C LEU A 300 -13.25 -22.31 16.60
N SER A 301 -12.97 -22.12 15.32
CA SER A 301 -13.06 -20.81 14.65
C SER A 301 -13.69 -21.00 13.28
N VAL A 302 -14.15 -19.91 12.67
CA VAL A 302 -14.73 -19.94 11.33
C VAL A 302 -14.00 -18.94 10.43
N THR A 303 -13.66 -19.39 9.23
CA THR A 303 -13.16 -18.54 8.14
C THR A 303 -14.28 -18.37 7.12
N VAL A 304 -14.58 -17.12 6.78
CA VAL A 304 -15.55 -16.77 5.73
C VAL A 304 -14.84 -16.10 4.57
N ALA A 305 -15.31 -16.34 3.35
CA ALA A 305 -14.86 -15.60 2.18
C ALA A 305 -16.01 -14.92 1.44
N ASP A 306 -15.77 -13.74 0.90
CA ASP A 306 -16.72 -13.01 0.06
C ASP A 306 -16.51 -13.27 -1.45
N GLU A 307 -17.40 -12.76 -2.28
CA GLU A 307 -17.30 -12.86 -3.75
C GLU A 307 -16.17 -12.02 -4.36
N LYS A 308 -15.56 -11.12 -3.58
CA LYS A 308 -14.36 -10.36 -3.96
C LYS A 308 -13.07 -11.10 -3.60
N GLY A 309 -13.17 -12.29 -2.99
CA GLY A 309 -12.04 -13.13 -2.61
C GLY A 309 -11.43 -12.77 -1.26
N ARG A 310 -11.99 -11.80 -0.52
CA ARG A 310 -11.52 -11.46 0.84
C ARG A 310 -11.81 -12.61 1.77
N GLN A 311 -10.89 -12.88 2.69
CA GLN A 311 -11.04 -13.91 3.70
C GLN A 311 -10.81 -13.33 5.09
N GLN A 312 -11.67 -13.69 6.04
CA GLN A 312 -11.51 -13.31 7.44
C GLN A 312 -11.79 -14.52 8.32
N THR A 313 -10.97 -14.67 9.37
CA THR A 313 -11.13 -15.72 10.39
C THR A 313 -11.56 -15.09 11.71
N SER A 314 -12.53 -15.73 12.37
CA SER A 314 -13.07 -15.27 13.64
C SER A 314 -12.09 -15.45 14.81
N ASN A 315 -12.41 -14.85 15.95
CA ASN A 315 -11.85 -15.29 17.23
C ASN A 315 -12.08 -16.81 17.44
N PRO A 316 -11.13 -17.51 18.07
CA PRO A 316 -11.37 -18.87 18.53
C PRO A 316 -12.37 -18.86 19.70
N VAL A 317 -13.19 -19.90 19.78
CA VAL A 317 -14.12 -20.14 20.87
C VAL A 317 -13.84 -21.49 21.49
N ASP A 318 -13.66 -21.48 22.81
CA ASP A 318 -13.44 -22.65 23.64
C ASP A 318 -14.78 -23.27 24.06
N ILE A 319 -14.85 -24.60 23.98
CA ILE A 319 -16.03 -25.40 24.25
C ILE A 319 -15.64 -26.49 25.23
N VAL A 320 -16.23 -26.46 26.43
CA VAL A 320 -16.02 -27.47 27.47
C VAL A 320 -17.23 -28.39 27.51
N VAL A 321 -16.98 -29.70 27.48
CA VAL A 321 -18.03 -30.72 27.59
C VAL A 321 -18.16 -31.18 29.04
N GLY A 322 -19.38 -31.06 29.59
CA GLY A 322 -19.73 -31.59 30.90
C GLY A 322 -20.28 -33.01 30.86
N GLN A 323 -20.16 -33.74 31.97
CA GLN A 323 -20.69 -35.10 32.12
C GLN A 323 -22.19 -35.07 32.47
N GLN A 324 -23.00 -35.88 31.78
CA GLN A 324 -24.41 -36.06 32.14
C GLN A 324 -24.55 -37.17 33.21
N ARG A 325 -24.59 -36.81 34.50
CA ARG A 325 -24.81 -37.79 35.58
C ARG A 325 -26.27 -38.25 35.63
N GLN A 326 -26.60 -39.37 35.00
CA GLN A 326 -27.86 -40.07 35.25
C GLN A 326 -27.79 -40.80 36.61
N GLY A 327 -28.37 -40.21 37.65
CA GLY A 327 -28.52 -40.87 38.94
C GLY A 327 -29.51 -42.02 38.89
N LEU A 328 -29.02 -43.25 38.76
CA LEU A 328 -29.82 -44.46 39.02
C LEU A 328 -30.02 -44.61 40.54
N LEU A 329 -31.11 -44.05 41.06
CA LEU A 329 -31.61 -44.38 42.40
C LEU A 329 -32.14 -45.82 42.40
N GLY A 330 -31.26 -46.78 42.63
CA GLY A 330 -31.63 -48.16 42.88
C GLY A 330 -32.31 -48.30 44.24
N VAL A 331 -33.64 -48.32 44.27
CA VAL A 331 -34.41 -48.71 45.46
C VAL A 331 -34.11 -50.18 45.76
N ARG A 332 -33.27 -50.44 46.75
CA ARG A 332 -33.03 -51.78 47.29
C ARG A 332 -34.33 -52.28 47.94
N LYS A 333 -35.04 -53.20 47.28
CA LYS A 333 -36.12 -53.98 47.91
C LYS A 333 -35.52 -54.84 49.03
N CYS A 334 -35.92 -54.59 50.29
CA CYS A 334 -35.70 -55.53 51.39
C CYS A 334 -36.46 -56.83 51.10
N GLY A 335 -35.72 -57.92 50.89
CA GLY A 335 -36.29 -59.26 50.85
C GLY A 335 -36.79 -59.68 52.23
N GLN A 336 -38.05 -60.11 52.31
CA GLN A 336 -38.60 -60.81 53.47
C GLN A 336 -37.77 -62.06 53.73
N ARG A 337 -37.04 -62.09 54.87
CA ARG A 337 -36.56 -63.34 55.46
C ARG A 337 -37.63 -63.87 56.40
N THR A 338 -38.22 -65.00 56.03
CA THR A 338 -38.87 -65.91 56.97
C THR A 338 -37.81 -66.51 57.88
N GLY A 339 -37.94 -66.34 59.19
CA GLY A 339 -37.08 -67.00 60.17
C GLY A 339 -37.45 -66.62 61.60
N ASN A 340 -38.14 -67.52 62.29
CA ASN A 340 -38.27 -67.53 63.74
C ASN A 340 -36.90 -67.35 64.40
N GLY A 341 -36.86 -66.49 65.42
CA GLY A 341 -35.87 -66.62 66.51
C GLY A 341 -34.65 -65.71 66.42
N LEU A 342 -34.70 -64.67 67.26
CA LEU A 342 -33.59 -64.06 68.01
C LEU A 342 -32.59 -63.18 67.25
N ALA A 343 -32.95 -61.89 67.24
CA ALA A 343 -32.19 -60.72 67.69
C ALA A 343 -30.72 -60.49 67.27
N ASN A 344 -30.58 -59.30 66.66
CA ASN A 344 -29.46 -58.34 66.66
C ASN A 344 -28.32 -58.52 65.65
N GLY A 345 -28.30 -57.58 64.70
CA GLY A 345 -27.09 -57.10 64.01
C GLY A 345 -27.34 -56.72 62.54
N CYS A 346 -27.13 -55.44 62.18
CA CYS A 346 -26.09 -55.02 61.22
C CYS A 346 -26.14 -53.51 60.92
N ASP A 347 -24.93 -52.95 60.76
CA ASP A 347 -24.57 -51.63 60.24
C ASP A 347 -25.08 -51.34 58.81
#